data_AF-A0A9P5LEL6-F1
#
_entry.id   AF-A0A9P5LEL6-F1
#
_cell.length_a   1.000
_cell.length_b   1.000
_cell.length_c   1.000
_cell.angle_alpha   90.00
_cell.angle_beta   90.00
_cell.angle_gamma   90.00
#
_symmetry.space_group_name_H-M   'P 1'
#
loop_
_entity.id
_entity.type
_entity.pdbx_description
1 polymer ?
#
loop_
_entity_poly.entity_id
_entity_poly.type
_entity_poly.pdbx_seq_one_letter_code
_entity_poly.pdbx_strand_id
1 'polypeptide(L)'
;MLSRTIGPVDVLVTGWLLLAIAAAVIIARLYLRLKIQNRSLIWSDSLMCAAWVVAAIATTSNVIFSELGALQPGLRMTLKGQTGTFALREHVRLLM
;
A
#
# COMPACT_ATOMS: atom_id res chain seq x y z
N MET A 1 -10.17 8.10 28.47
CA MET A 1 -9.29 8.26 27.30
C MET A 1 -9.04 6.88 26.71
N LEU A 2 -9.85 6.44 25.74
CA LEU A 2 -9.60 5.18 25.01
C LEU A 2 -8.57 5.48 23.92
N SER A 3 -7.36 4.94 24.06
CA SER A 3 -6.39 4.89 22.97
C SER A 3 -6.94 3.94 21.90
N ARG A 4 -7.51 4.49 20.82
CA ARG A 4 -7.95 3.70 19.67
C ARG A 4 -6.69 3.18 19.00
N THR A 5 -6.42 1.89 19.15
CA THR A 5 -5.36 1.21 18.40
C THR A 5 -5.74 1.22 16.94
N ILE A 6 -5.09 2.06 16.14
CA ILE A 6 -5.28 2.11 14.69
C ILE A 6 -4.84 0.75 14.14
N GLY A 7 -5.80 -0.04 13.68
CA GLY A 7 -5.55 -1.36 13.15
C GLY A 7 -5.01 -1.30 11.72
N PRO A 8 -4.40 -2.38 11.21
CA PRO A 8 -4.00 -2.52 9.81
C PRO A 8 -5.12 -2.15 8.82
N VAL A 9 -6.35 -2.54 9.14
CA VAL A 9 -7.55 -2.27 8.35
C VAL A 9 -7.92 -0.78 8.32
N ASP A 10 -7.71 -0.06 9.42
CA ASP A 10 -8.02 1.37 9.50
C ASP A 10 -7.09 2.18 8.58
N VAL A 11 -5.81 1.80 8.53
CA VAL A 11 -4.81 2.43 7.64
C VAL A 11 -5.18 2.18 6.17
N LEU A 12 -5.58 0.95 5.85
CA LEU A 12 -5.95 0.58 4.48
C LEU A 12 -7.19 1.36 4.01
N VAL A 13 -8.27 1.34 4.82
CA VAL A 13 -9.52 2.05 4.51
C VAL A 13 -9.27 3.55 4.36
N THR A 14 -8.49 4.14 5.25
CA THR A 14 -8.17 5.57 5.20
C THR A 14 -7.35 5.90 3.95
N GLY A 15 -6.38 5.06 3.57
CA GLY A 15 -5.58 5.24 2.35
C GLY A 15 -6.43 5.24 1.08
N TRP A 16 -7.33 4.25 0.94
CA TRP A 16 -8.27 4.17 -0.19
C TRP A 16 -9.23 5.37 -0.25
N LEU A 17 -9.74 5.80 0.90
CA LEU A 17 -10.61 6.97 0.98
C LEU A 17 -9.88 8.25 0.54
N LEU A 18 -8.66 8.47 1.03
CA LEU A 18 -7.85 9.64 0.66
C LEU A 18 -7.51 9.63 -0.83
N LEU A 19 -7.20 8.47 -1.41
CA LEU A 19 -6.93 8.32 -2.83
C LEU A 19 -8.16 8.68 -3.69
N ALA A 20 -9.35 8.25 -3.27
CA ALA A 20 -10.62 8.58 -3.94
C ALA A 20 -10.95 10.07 -3.84
N ILE A 21 -10.78 10.68 -2.66
CA ILE A 21 -10.97 12.12 -2.47
C ILE A 21 -9.98 12.91 -3.34
N ALA A 22 -8.71 12.50 -3.39
CA ALA A 22 -7.71 13.13 -4.23
C ALA A 22 -8.12 13.09 -5.71
N ALA A 23 -8.63 11.95 -6.20
CA ALA A 23 -9.14 11.81 -7.55
C ALA A 23 -10.29 12.81 -7.83
N ALA A 24 -11.27 12.87 -6.92
CA ALA A 24 -12.41 13.77 -7.03
C ALA A 24 -11.98 15.25 -7.08
N VAL A 25 -11.01 15.64 -6.24
CA VAL A 25 -10.49 17.01 -6.24
C VAL A 25 -9.74 17.34 -7.53
N ILE A 26 -8.94 16.42 -8.07
CA ILE A 26 -8.24 16.62 -9.35
C ILE A 26 -9.25 16.78 -10.49
N ILE A 27 -10.25 15.89 -10.56
CA ILE A 27 -11.32 15.97 -11.58
C ILE A 27 -12.10 17.28 -11.44
N ALA A 28 -12.48 17.67 -10.22
CA ALA A 28 -13.20 18.93 -9.98
C ALA A 28 -12.39 20.14 -10.45
N ARG A 29 -11.07 20.16 -10.18
CA ARG A 29 -10.16 21.21 -10.64
C ARG A 29 -10.03 21.24 -12.15
N LEU A 30 -9.88 20.09 -12.80
CA LEU A 30 -9.85 19.99 -14.26
C LEU A 30 -11.17 20.47 -14.88
N TYR A 31 -12.29 20.05 -14.30
CA TYR A 31 -13.63 20.39 -14.77
C TYR A 31 -13.89 21.90 -14.70
N LEU A 32 -13.55 22.54 -13.57
CA LEU A 32 -13.67 23.99 -13.43
C LEU A 32 -12.82 24.73 -14.47
N ARG A 33 -11.56 24.29 -14.68
CA ARG A 33 -10.65 24.95 -15.61
C ARG A 33 -11.08 24.80 -17.07
N LEU A 34 -11.51 23.60 -17.47
CA LEU A 34 -11.98 23.33 -18.83
C LEU A 34 -13.31 24.03 -19.12
N LYS A 35 -14.29 23.93 -18.21
CA LYS A 35 -15.66 24.40 -18.47
C LYS A 35 -15.84 25.90 -18.27
N ILE A 36 -15.22 26.48 -17.24
CA ILE A 36 -15.45 27.89 -16.85
C ILE A 36 -14.34 28.83 -17.33
N GLN A 37 -13.08 28.38 -17.39
CA GLN A 37 -11.96 29.25 -17.76
C GLN A 37 -11.47 29.08 -19.20
N ASN A 38 -11.87 28.01 -19.91
CA ASN A 38 -11.45 27.66 -21.27
C ASN A 38 -9.94 27.85 -21.52
N ARG A 39 -9.13 27.51 -20.51
CA ARG A 39 -7.68 27.78 -20.51
C ARG A 39 -6.92 26.49 -20.77
N SER A 40 -5.84 26.60 -21.57
CA SER A 40 -4.94 25.48 -21.86
C SER A 40 -4.43 24.83 -20.57
N LEU A 41 -4.50 23.50 -20.52
CA LEU A 41 -4.04 22.66 -19.41
C LEU A 41 -2.57 22.98 -19.12
N ILE A 42 -2.29 23.46 -17.91
CA ILE A 42 -0.92 23.78 -17.49
C ILE A 42 -0.19 22.48 -17.14
N TRP A 43 1.11 22.41 -17.40
CA TRP A 43 2.00 21.29 -17.02
C TRP A 43 1.81 20.79 -15.57
N SER A 44 1.43 21.68 -14.66
CA SER A 44 1.05 21.38 -13.28
C SER A 44 -0.10 20.39 -13.13
N ASP A 45 -1.10 20.41 -14.02
CA ASP A 45 -2.24 19.49 -13.95
C ASP A 45 -1.80 18.08 -14.36
N SER A 46 -0.88 17.96 -15.33
CA SER A 46 -0.23 16.70 -15.70
C SER A 46 0.63 16.13 -14.57
N LEU A 47 1.36 16.98 -13.84
CA LEU A 47 2.10 16.56 -12.64
C LEU A 47 1.18 16.06 -11.53
N MET A 48 0.01 16.70 -11.34
CA MET A 48 -0.99 16.25 -10.39
C MET A 48 -1.57 14.87 -10.74
N CYS A 49 -1.87 14.63 -12.01
CA CYS A 49 -2.31 13.32 -12.48
C CYS A 49 -1.22 12.25 -12.30
N ALA A 50 0.04 12.57 -12.63
CA ALA A 50 1.15 11.65 -12.42
C ALA A 50 1.33 11.29 -10.95
N ALA A 51 1.28 12.29 -10.06
CA ALA A 51 1.35 12.07 -8.61
C ALA A 51 0.20 11.19 -8.11
N TRP A 52 -1.02 11.38 -8.64
CA TRP A 52 -2.16 10.54 -8.30
C TRP A 52 -1.98 9.09 -8.77
N VAL A 53 -1.45 8.87 -9.98
CA VAL A 53 -1.15 7.52 -10.49
C VAL A 53 -0.10 6.82 -9.62
N VAL A 54 0.96 7.52 -9.23
CA VAL A 54 1.98 6.99 -8.31
C VAL A 54 1.37 6.62 -6.96
N ALA A 55 0.50 7.48 -6.40
CA ALA A 55 -0.22 7.21 -5.16
C ALA A 55 -1.16 6.00 -5.30
N ALA A 56 -1.82 5.84 -6.45
CA ALA A 56 -2.65 4.68 -6.74
C ALA A 56 -1.81 3.40 -6.70
N ILE A 57 -0.68 3.35 -7.42
CA ILE A 57 0.22 2.18 -7.44
C ILE A 57 0.71 1.83 -6.03
N ALA A 58 1.10 2.84 -5.23
CA ALA A 58 1.55 2.64 -3.85
C ALA A 58 0.44 2.13 -2.93
N THR A 59 -0.81 2.54 -3.15
CA THR A 59 -1.96 2.07 -2.37
C THR A 59 -2.33 0.63 -2.77
N THR A 60 -2.26 0.30 -4.06
CA THR A 60 -2.50 -1.07 -4.55
C THR A 60 -1.44 -2.05 -4.05
N SER A 61 -0.17 -1.64 -4.01
CA SER A 61 0.89 -2.49 -3.46
C SER A 61 0.69 -2.75 -1.97
N ASN A 62 0.18 -1.78 -1.20
CA ASN A 62 -0.15 -1.97 0.21
C ASN A 62 -1.21 -3.08 0.43
N VAL A 63 -2.18 -3.21 -0.48
CA VAL A 63 -3.14 -4.33 -0.46
C VAL A 63 -2.45 -5.66 -0.75
N ILE A 64 -1.58 -5.70 -1.75
CA ILE A 64 -0.83 -6.92 -2.11
C ILE A 64 0.06 -7.36 -0.93
N PHE A 65 0.72 -6.44 -0.24
CA PHE A 65 1.48 -6.72 0.98
C PHE A 65 0.61 -7.16 2.16
N SER A 66 -0.63 -6.68 2.24
CA SER A 66 -1.59 -7.14 3.25
C SER A 66 -2.04 -8.58 3.00
N GLU A 67 -2.25 -8.96 1.74
CA GLU A 67 -2.62 -10.32 1.30
C GLU A 67 -1.45 -11.31 1.41
N LEU A 68 -0.21 -10.84 1.16
CA LEU A 68 1.01 -11.64 1.32
C LEU A 68 1.36 -11.97 2.79
N GLY A 69 0.54 -11.57 3.76
CA GLY A 69 0.75 -11.88 5.18
C GLY A 69 1.91 -11.11 5.83
N ALA A 70 2.53 -10.15 5.12
CA ALA A 70 3.60 -9.31 5.65
C ALA A 70 3.11 -8.31 6.73
N LEU A 71 1.80 -8.08 6.80
CA LEU A 71 1.13 -7.29 7.84
C LEU A 71 0.41 -8.15 8.89
N GLN A 72 0.74 -9.45 9.02
CA GLN A 72 0.36 -10.17 10.23
C GLN A 72 1.27 -9.70 11.38
N PRO A 73 0.75 -9.17 12.51
CA PRO A 73 1.57 -8.78 13.67
C PRO A 73 2.30 -9.98 14.31
N GLY A 74 2.08 -11.20 13.82
CA GLY A 74 2.78 -12.42 14.22
C GLY A 74 3.90 -12.87 13.27
N LEU A 75 4.01 -12.33 12.04
CA LEU A 75 5.05 -12.74 11.12
C LEU A 75 6.29 -11.90 11.34
N ARG A 76 7.03 -12.30 12.39
CA ARG A 76 8.42 -11.94 12.59
C ARG A 76 9.12 -12.09 11.23
N MET A 77 9.52 -10.97 10.65
CA MET A 77 10.52 -10.86 9.58
C MET A 77 11.90 -11.30 10.10
N THR A 78 11.94 -12.47 10.73
CA THR A 78 13.15 -13.16 11.11
C THR A 78 13.41 -14.13 9.96
N LEU A 79 14.18 -13.63 9.00
CA LEU A 79 15.18 -14.46 8.32
C LEU A 79 16.15 -14.99 9.37
N LYS A 80 15.67 -15.83 10.29
CA LYS A 80 16.46 -16.46 11.33
C LYS A 80 16.07 -17.92 11.41
N GLY A 81 16.77 -18.68 10.58
CA GLY A 81 17.15 -20.05 10.91
C GLY A 81 16.22 -21.12 10.38
N GLN A 82 16.59 -21.67 9.22
CA GLN A 82 16.76 -23.12 9.07
C GLN A 82 15.65 -24.02 9.66
N THR A 83 14.42 -23.93 9.17
CA THR A 83 13.48 -25.07 9.22
C THR A 83 13.74 -26.04 8.06
N GLY A 84 15.02 -26.27 7.76
CA GLY A 84 15.48 -27.29 6.82
C GLY A 84 16.62 -28.14 7.38
N THR A 85 17.02 -27.94 8.64
CA THR A 85 18.20 -28.62 9.23
C THR A 85 17.87 -29.51 10.42
N PHE A 86 16.62 -29.56 10.87
CA PHE A 86 16.20 -30.54 11.88
C PHE A 86 15.93 -31.91 11.26
N ALA A 87 15.24 -31.97 10.11
CA ALA A 87 15.01 -33.24 9.41
C ALA A 87 16.31 -33.89 8.89
N LEU A 88 17.26 -33.08 8.39
CA LEU A 88 18.56 -33.58 7.94
C LEU A 88 19.47 -34.01 9.09
N ARG A 89 19.40 -33.36 10.26
CA ARG A 89 20.23 -33.73 11.42
C ARG A 89 19.81 -35.09 12.02
N GLU A 90 18.53 -35.44 11.94
CA GLU A 90 18.03 -36.72 12.47
C GLU A 90 18.37 -37.89 11.55
N HIS A 91 18.29 -37.72 10.22
CA HIS A 91 18.75 -38.73 9.27
C HIS A 91 20.27 -38.94 9.28
N VAL A 92 21.08 -37.89 9.44
CA VAL A 92 22.55 -38.04 9.56
C VAL A 92 22.93 -38.74 10.87
N ARG A 93 22.12 -38.61 11.94
CA ARG A 93 22.33 -39.34 13.20
C ARG A 93 21.97 -40.82 13.16
N LEU A 94 21.16 -41.25 12.18
CA LEU A 94 20.83 -42.66 11.98
C LEU A 94 21.80 -43.38 11.03
N LEU A 95 22.66 -42.62 10.33
CA LEU A 95 23.65 -43.11 9.39
C LEU A 95 25.09 -43.17 9.95
N MET A 96 25.29 -42.75 11.21
CA MET A 96 26.56 -42.85 11.94
C MET A 96 26.34 -43.61 13.24
#